data_AF-A0A858QC37-F1
#
_entry.id   AF-A0A858QC37-F1
#
_cell.length_a   1.000
_cell.length_b   1.000
_cell.length_c   1.000
_cell.angle_alpha   90.00
_cell.angle_beta   90.00
_cell.angle_gamma   90.00
#
_symmetry.space_group_name_H-M   'P 1'
#
loop_
_entity.id
_entity.type
_entity.pdbx_description
1 polymer ?
#
loop_
_entity_poly.entity_id
_entity_poly.type
_entity_poly.pdbx_seq_one_letter_code
_entity_poly.pdbx_strand_id
1 'polypeptide(L)'
;MSWTTPADLRAQVQRLWDRGDLLRAAVTDALAWPLRLSLKAPTAADLSNRFEAVRDWVGLIQETPQVRIEWREWNHRVQGLQRLPAAVWIDSLQDALAFIGKARPAQRFAALWQQTAAVQPALLAWLSRRPIRALDLADRWQRLLAVVTWMQAHPRPGVYLRQVDVPGVDSKFIEAHQGVLGELLDLALPAEAIERDATGVAQFTRRFGFLDKPVRIRFRLLDATLPSLPGCAGLPDITLDAASFAALALPVRRVFITENETNFLAFPPAASAIVIFGAGYGWEALAPAAWLQRCQLHYWGDIDTHGFAILDQLRSHFPGVASFLMDRETLLAHRLHWGEDPKPVRHDLARLTPEEAAVYDELKFNRHQPRLRLEQERVGFGWLCDRLACAPSGVRSVPPPCS
;
A
#
# COMPACT_ATOMS: atom_id res chain seq x y z
N MET A 1 -26.05 4.72 -39.68
CA MET A 1 -25.52 5.62 -40.74
C MET A 1 -24.04 5.86 -40.46
N SER A 2 -23.19 6.07 -41.47
CA SER A 2 -21.72 6.22 -41.28
C SER A 2 -21.20 7.66 -41.36
N TRP A 3 -22.09 8.65 -41.50
CA TRP A 3 -21.73 10.07 -41.58
C TRP A 3 -21.59 10.69 -40.20
N THR A 4 -20.67 11.65 -40.07
CA THR A 4 -20.43 12.35 -38.82
C THR A 4 -21.67 13.13 -38.39
N THR A 5 -22.09 12.95 -37.14
CA THR A 5 -23.19 13.69 -36.52
C THR A 5 -22.65 14.83 -35.65
N PRO A 6 -23.51 15.79 -35.22
CA PRO A 6 -23.12 16.77 -34.20
C PRO A 6 -22.60 16.13 -32.91
N ALA A 7 -23.16 14.97 -32.53
CA ALA A 7 -22.68 14.19 -31.38
C ALA A 7 -21.26 13.67 -31.59
N ASP A 8 -20.90 13.23 -32.80
CA ASP A 8 -19.54 12.79 -33.13
C ASP A 8 -18.53 13.95 -33.11
N LEU A 9 -18.93 15.13 -33.57
CA LEU A 9 -18.13 16.35 -33.46
C LEU A 9 -17.89 16.71 -31.97
N ARG A 10 -18.95 16.67 -31.17
CA ARG A 10 -18.87 16.91 -29.71
C ARG A 10 -17.98 15.87 -29.04
N ALA A 11 -18.06 14.61 -29.42
CA ALA A 11 -17.22 13.54 -28.92
C ALA A 11 -15.73 13.71 -29.29
N GLN A 12 -15.43 14.33 -30.44
CA GLN A 12 -14.04 14.68 -30.79
C GLN A 12 -13.46 15.70 -29.81
N VAL A 13 -14.21 16.77 -29.52
CA VAL A 13 -13.78 17.82 -28.59
C VAL A 13 -13.77 17.31 -27.15
N GLN A 14 -14.73 16.47 -26.77
CA GLN A 14 -14.77 15.83 -25.47
C GLN A 14 -13.52 14.96 -25.24
N ARG A 15 -13.02 14.24 -26.26
CA ARG A 15 -11.77 13.48 -26.15
C ARG A 15 -10.55 14.38 -25.88
N LEU A 16 -10.52 15.60 -26.42
CA LEU A 16 -9.45 16.57 -26.10
C LEU A 16 -9.54 17.04 -24.65
N TRP A 17 -10.76 17.23 -24.13
CA TRP A 17 -10.97 17.48 -22.70
C TRP A 17 -10.49 16.31 -21.85
N ASP A 18 -10.89 15.08 -22.16
CA ASP A 18 -10.58 13.89 -21.37
C ASP A 18 -9.07 13.59 -21.32
N ARG A 19 -8.35 13.94 -22.38
CA ARG A 19 -6.86 13.90 -22.44
C ARG A 19 -6.19 15.07 -21.71
N GLY A 20 -6.95 16.09 -21.32
CA GLY A 20 -6.48 17.30 -20.67
C GLY A 20 -5.92 18.38 -21.61
N ASP A 21 -6.06 18.22 -22.92
CA ASP A 21 -5.51 19.14 -23.93
C ASP A 21 -6.16 20.52 -23.82
N LEU A 22 -7.49 20.57 -23.68
CA LEU A 22 -8.21 21.84 -23.54
C LEU A 22 -7.90 22.54 -22.21
N LEU A 23 -7.60 21.78 -21.14
CA LEU A 23 -7.17 22.35 -19.87
C LEU A 23 -5.76 22.94 -19.96
N ARG A 24 -4.83 22.26 -20.63
CA ARG A 24 -3.49 22.80 -20.92
C ARG A 24 -3.57 24.05 -21.78
N ALA A 25 -4.40 24.05 -22.82
CA ALA A 25 -4.62 25.20 -23.70
C ALA A 25 -5.21 26.42 -22.95
N ALA A 26 -5.84 26.23 -21.80
CA ALA A 26 -6.36 27.33 -20.98
C ALA A 26 -5.28 28.10 -20.21
N VAL A 27 -4.07 27.54 -20.08
CA VAL A 27 -2.99 28.09 -19.24
C VAL A 27 -1.64 28.16 -19.96
N THR A 28 -1.55 27.59 -21.17
CA THR A 28 -0.37 27.55 -22.03
C THR A 28 -0.79 27.56 -23.51
N ASP A 29 0.15 27.82 -24.43
CA ASP A 29 -0.08 27.75 -25.88
C ASP A 29 0.00 26.32 -26.44
N ALA A 30 -0.46 25.32 -25.67
CA ALA A 30 -0.32 23.90 -26.01
C ALA A 30 -1.15 23.43 -27.23
N LEU A 31 -2.09 24.25 -27.72
CA LEU A 31 -2.98 23.88 -28.82
C LEU A 31 -3.12 25.05 -29.81
N ALA A 32 -2.91 24.76 -31.10
CA ALA A 32 -3.06 25.73 -32.16
C ALA A 32 -4.52 25.86 -32.60
N TRP A 33 -4.95 27.10 -32.85
CA TRP A 33 -6.29 27.44 -33.32
C TRP A 33 -6.21 28.04 -34.74
N PRO A 34 -7.20 27.81 -35.62
CA PRO A 34 -8.44 27.05 -35.38
C PRO A 34 -8.23 25.52 -35.42
N LEU A 35 -9.04 24.80 -34.65
CA LEU A 35 -9.01 23.34 -34.57
C LEU A 35 -9.90 22.72 -35.66
N ARG A 36 -9.32 21.89 -36.54
CA ARG A 36 -10.09 21.12 -37.53
C ARG A 36 -10.70 19.87 -36.90
N LEU A 37 -12.00 19.65 -37.10
CA LEU A 37 -12.70 18.42 -36.74
C LEU A 37 -12.80 17.47 -37.94
N SER A 38 -12.72 16.17 -37.66
CA SER A 38 -12.93 15.12 -38.65
C SER A 38 -14.40 15.04 -39.03
N LEU A 39 -14.66 15.11 -40.34
CA LEU A 39 -16.00 15.08 -40.92
C LEU A 39 -16.07 13.97 -41.97
N LYS A 40 -16.82 12.90 -41.67
CA LYS A 40 -17.21 11.87 -42.64
C LYS A 40 -18.47 12.35 -43.36
N ALA A 41 -18.29 12.83 -44.59
CA ALA A 41 -19.37 13.33 -45.43
C ALA A 41 -19.99 12.22 -46.31
N PRO A 42 -21.22 12.43 -46.83
CA PRO A 42 -21.84 11.55 -47.81
C PRO A 42 -21.00 11.36 -49.07
N THR A 43 -21.05 10.15 -49.63
CA THR A 43 -20.40 9.80 -50.90
C THR A 43 -21.22 10.23 -52.11
N ALA A 44 -20.64 10.19 -53.32
CA ALA A 44 -21.38 10.49 -54.54
C ALA A 44 -22.61 9.58 -54.74
N ALA A 45 -22.53 8.30 -54.34
CA ALA A 45 -23.66 7.37 -54.42
C ALA A 45 -24.77 7.73 -53.42
N ASP A 46 -24.41 8.26 -52.24
CA ASP A 46 -25.37 8.70 -51.23
C ASP A 46 -26.18 9.90 -51.68
N LEU A 47 -25.55 10.82 -52.40
CA LEU A 47 -26.18 12.01 -52.96
C LEU A 47 -27.26 11.65 -53.99
N SER A 48 -27.04 10.60 -54.78
CA SER A 48 -28.02 10.12 -55.77
C SER A 48 -29.13 9.27 -55.15
N ASN A 49 -28.78 8.38 -54.21
CA ASN A 49 -29.70 7.34 -53.73
C ASN A 49 -30.41 7.69 -52.42
N ARG A 50 -29.91 8.68 -51.67
CA ARG A 50 -30.37 9.03 -50.31
C ARG A 50 -30.41 10.55 -50.09
N PHE A 51 -30.88 11.28 -51.09
CA PHE A 51 -30.83 12.74 -51.14
C PHE A 51 -31.49 13.44 -49.92
N GLU A 52 -32.67 12.99 -49.50
CA GLU A 52 -33.36 13.58 -48.34
C GLU A 52 -32.54 13.43 -47.06
N ALA A 53 -31.99 12.25 -46.81
CA ALA A 53 -31.12 12.00 -45.67
C ALA A 53 -29.84 12.86 -45.71
N VAL A 54 -29.30 13.15 -46.90
CA VAL A 54 -28.17 14.09 -47.04
C VAL A 54 -28.59 15.50 -46.66
N ARG A 55 -29.73 15.98 -47.15
CA ARG A 55 -30.23 17.33 -46.84
C ARG A 55 -30.45 17.49 -45.33
N ASP A 56 -31.07 16.51 -44.70
CA ASP A 56 -31.29 16.51 -43.24
C ASP A 56 -29.96 16.49 -42.49
N TRP A 57 -28.99 15.71 -42.96
CA TRP A 57 -27.63 15.70 -42.39
C TRP A 57 -26.92 17.06 -42.54
N VAL A 58 -27.03 17.74 -43.69
CA VAL A 58 -26.46 19.09 -43.87
C VAL A 58 -27.10 20.07 -42.89
N GLY A 59 -28.43 20.00 -42.70
CA GLY A 59 -29.16 20.80 -41.71
C GLY A 59 -28.63 20.58 -40.30
N LEU A 60 -28.48 19.32 -39.87
CA LEU A 60 -27.94 18.97 -38.55
C LEU A 60 -26.53 19.53 -38.32
N ILE A 61 -25.65 19.46 -39.33
CA ILE A 61 -24.31 20.02 -39.24
C ILE A 61 -24.34 21.56 -39.21
N GLN A 62 -25.19 22.18 -40.02
CA GLN A 62 -25.33 23.65 -40.07
C GLN A 62 -25.90 24.24 -38.77
N GLU A 63 -26.81 23.53 -38.12
CA GLU A 63 -27.39 23.93 -36.83
C GLU A 63 -26.46 23.66 -35.64
N THR A 64 -25.31 23.00 -35.87
CA THR A 64 -24.33 22.74 -34.81
C THR A 64 -23.74 24.07 -34.34
N PRO A 65 -23.89 24.44 -33.06
CA PRO A 65 -23.39 25.71 -32.57
C PRO A 65 -21.87 25.66 -32.32
N GLN A 66 -21.23 26.83 -32.24
CA GLN A 66 -19.79 26.99 -31.96
C GLN A 66 -18.83 26.34 -32.99
N VAL A 67 -19.33 25.95 -34.16
CA VAL A 67 -18.49 25.45 -35.25
C VAL A 67 -18.59 26.32 -36.49
N ARG A 68 -17.47 26.49 -37.18
CA ARG A 68 -17.39 27.10 -38.50
C ARG A 68 -17.32 26.03 -39.56
N ILE A 69 -18.22 26.11 -40.54
CA ILE A 69 -18.29 25.14 -41.64
C ILE A 69 -17.65 25.74 -42.88
N GLU A 70 -16.68 25.02 -43.42
CA GLU A 70 -16.15 25.26 -44.75
C GLU A 70 -17.01 24.49 -45.75
N TRP A 71 -17.52 25.18 -46.76
CA TRP A 71 -18.46 24.61 -47.74
C TRP A 71 -17.74 24.31 -49.05
N ARG A 72 -18.10 23.18 -49.68
CA ARG A 72 -17.75 22.90 -51.08
C ARG A 72 -19.01 22.89 -51.94
N GLU A 73 -18.84 23.38 -53.14
CA GLU A 73 -19.87 23.28 -54.18
C GLU A 73 -19.80 21.93 -54.87
N TRP A 74 -20.97 21.41 -55.22
CA TRP A 74 -21.12 20.14 -55.91
C TRP A 74 -22.27 20.22 -56.91
N ASN A 75 -22.03 19.83 -58.15
CA ASN A 75 -23.02 19.95 -59.21
C ASN A 75 -23.70 18.60 -59.48
N HIS A 76 -24.99 18.47 -59.10
CA HIS A 76 -25.80 17.28 -59.36
C HIS A 76 -26.51 17.40 -60.73
N ARG A 77 -26.41 16.37 -61.58
CA ARG A 77 -27.03 16.38 -62.93
C ARG A 77 -28.54 16.68 -62.96
N VAL A 78 -29.27 16.27 -61.92
CA VAL A 78 -30.75 16.45 -61.81
C VAL A 78 -31.16 17.63 -60.92
N GLN A 79 -30.33 18.04 -59.95
CA GLN A 79 -30.72 19.00 -58.89
C GLN A 79 -29.86 20.28 -58.85
N GLY A 80 -29.00 20.48 -59.85
CA GLY A 80 -28.16 21.66 -59.98
C GLY A 80 -27.07 21.75 -58.91
N LEU A 81 -26.59 22.99 -58.66
CA LEU A 81 -25.54 23.29 -57.71
C LEU A 81 -26.02 23.11 -56.26
N GLN A 82 -25.34 22.26 -55.51
CA GLN A 82 -25.57 21.98 -54.09
C GLN A 82 -24.32 22.34 -53.28
N ARG A 83 -24.50 22.74 -52.02
CA ARG A 83 -23.38 23.00 -51.10
C ARG A 83 -23.34 21.93 -50.02
N LEU A 84 -22.17 21.33 -49.84
CA LEU A 84 -21.93 20.31 -48.82
C LEU A 84 -20.85 20.78 -47.85
N PRO A 85 -20.95 20.46 -46.55
CA PRO A 85 -19.86 20.66 -45.60
C PRO A 85 -18.60 19.90 -46.06
N ALA A 86 -17.50 20.63 -46.22
CA ALA A 86 -16.18 20.12 -46.59
C ALA A 86 -15.27 19.92 -45.38
N ALA A 87 -15.33 20.85 -44.42
CA ALA A 87 -14.63 20.76 -43.14
C ALA A 87 -15.42 21.48 -42.05
N VAL A 88 -15.21 21.06 -40.80
CA VAL A 88 -15.76 21.72 -39.62
C VAL A 88 -14.60 22.17 -38.75
N TRP A 89 -14.66 23.40 -38.28
CA TRP A 89 -13.60 24.06 -37.52
C TRP A 89 -14.16 24.61 -36.21
N ILE A 90 -13.32 24.67 -35.17
CA ILE A 90 -13.57 25.44 -33.96
C ILE A 90 -12.53 26.55 -33.89
N ASP A 91 -12.96 27.78 -33.78
CA ASP A 91 -12.08 28.94 -33.95
C ASP A 91 -11.31 29.31 -32.69
N SER A 92 -11.83 28.99 -31.50
CA SER A 92 -11.19 29.32 -30.23
C SER A 92 -11.37 28.26 -29.14
N LEU A 93 -10.56 28.37 -28.08
CA LEU A 93 -10.72 27.56 -26.86
C LEU A 93 -12.08 27.78 -26.21
N GLN A 94 -12.56 29.03 -26.19
CA GLN A 94 -13.85 29.40 -25.62
C GLN A 94 -14.99 28.68 -26.35
N ASP A 95 -14.93 28.63 -27.68
CA ASP A 95 -15.90 27.90 -28.51
C ASP A 95 -15.84 26.40 -28.22
N ALA A 96 -14.65 25.81 -28.15
CA ALA A 96 -14.48 24.39 -27.83
C ALA A 96 -15.08 24.03 -26.45
N LEU A 97 -14.79 24.84 -25.43
CA LEU A 97 -15.29 24.64 -24.08
C LEU A 97 -16.80 24.85 -23.98
N ALA A 98 -17.35 25.84 -24.70
CA ALA A 98 -18.79 26.06 -24.78
C ALA A 98 -19.49 24.87 -25.45
N PHE A 99 -18.93 24.36 -26.55
CA PHE A 99 -19.46 23.23 -27.30
C PHE A 99 -19.63 21.94 -26.46
N ILE A 100 -18.71 21.69 -25.53
CA ILE A 100 -18.80 20.54 -24.60
C ILE A 100 -19.35 20.89 -23.21
N GLY A 101 -19.70 22.15 -22.96
CA GLY A 101 -20.24 22.60 -21.67
C GLY A 101 -19.22 22.56 -20.52
N LYS A 102 -17.93 22.78 -20.79
CA LYS A 102 -16.83 22.72 -19.82
C LYS A 102 -16.17 24.07 -19.51
N ALA A 103 -16.85 25.18 -19.80
CA ALA A 103 -16.34 26.53 -19.51
C ALA A 103 -16.03 26.75 -18.01
N ARG A 104 -16.96 26.43 -17.10
CA ARG A 104 -16.75 26.63 -15.64
C ARG A 104 -15.61 25.76 -15.08
N PRO A 105 -15.53 24.45 -15.38
CA PRO A 105 -14.39 23.64 -14.93
C PRO A 105 -13.04 24.13 -15.49
N ALA A 106 -12.98 24.64 -16.72
CA ALA A 106 -11.76 25.23 -17.27
C ALA A 106 -11.33 26.51 -16.53
N GLN A 107 -12.27 27.41 -16.22
CA GLN A 107 -12.01 28.59 -15.40
C GLN A 107 -11.47 28.21 -14.02
N ARG A 108 -12.06 27.15 -13.41
CA ARG A 108 -11.59 26.62 -12.13
C ARG A 108 -10.15 26.12 -12.21
N PHE A 109 -9.80 25.37 -13.26
CA PHE A 109 -8.43 24.92 -13.48
C PHE A 109 -7.45 26.09 -13.69
N ALA A 110 -7.84 27.12 -14.45
CA ALA A 110 -7.02 28.32 -14.61
C ALA A 110 -6.76 29.02 -13.26
N ALA A 111 -7.76 29.09 -12.37
CA ALA A 111 -7.57 29.61 -11.02
C ALA A 111 -6.59 28.77 -10.18
N LEU A 112 -6.68 27.43 -10.25
CA LEU A 112 -5.72 26.53 -9.59
C LEU A 112 -4.31 26.73 -10.12
N TRP A 113 -4.16 26.91 -11.43
CA TRP A 113 -2.87 27.20 -12.06
C TRP A 113 -2.27 28.50 -11.52
N GLN A 114 -3.03 29.59 -11.51
CA GLN A 114 -2.54 30.89 -11.00
C GLN A 114 -2.18 30.81 -9.51
N GLN A 115 -3.02 30.16 -8.70
CA GLN A 115 -2.70 29.92 -7.28
C GLN A 115 -1.41 29.13 -7.11
N THR A 116 -1.20 28.09 -7.92
CA THR A 116 0.01 27.26 -7.86
C THR A 116 1.22 28.04 -8.34
N ALA A 117 1.11 28.83 -9.40
CA ALA A 117 2.19 29.67 -9.90
C ALA A 117 2.65 30.70 -8.85
N ALA A 118 1.74 31.21 -8.03
CA ALA A 118 2.05 32.18 -6.98
C ALA A 118 2.78 31.55 -5.78
N VAL A 119 2.40 30.35 -5.36
CA VAL A 119 2.88 29.76 -4.08
C VAL A 119 3.88 28.63 -4.29
N GLN A 120 3.73 27.83 -5.34
CA GLN A 120 4.52 26.62 -5.61
C GLN A 120 4.81 26.45 -7.13
N PRO A 121 5.61 27.32 -7.77
CA PRO A 121 5.85 27.29 -9.22
C PRO A 121 6.35 25.94 -9.76
N ALA A 122 7.16 25.22 -8.98
CA ALA A 122 7.69 23.91 -9.35
C ALA A 122 6.60 22.86 -9.64
N LEU A 123 5.40 23.04 -9.07
CA LEU A 123 4.28 22.11 -9.23
C LEU A 123 3.49 22.34 -10.52
N LEU A 124 3.73 23.42 -11.26
CA LEU A 124 3.07 23.67 -12.56
C LEU A 124 3.30 22.53 -13.55
N ALA A 125 4.49 21.91 -13.53
CA ALA A 125 4.79 20.72 -14.32
C ALA A 125 3.84 19.55 -14.01
N TRP A 126 3.44 19.40 -12.74
CA TRP A 126 2.47 18.39 -12.34
C TRP A 126 1.07 18.68 -12.86
N LEU A 127 0.60 19.93 -12.75
CA LEU A 127 -0.71 20.34 -13.29
C LEU A 127 -0.80 20.11 -14.80
N SER A 128 0.27 20.44 -15.55
CA SER A 128 0.33 20.19 -16.99
C SER A 128 0.24 18.70 -17.34
N ARG A 129 0.88 17.85 -16.54
CA ARG A 129 0.90 16.39 -16.72
C ARG A 129 -0.41 15.73 -16.27
N ARG A 130 -1.11 16.29 -15.27
CA ARG A 130 -2.28 15.70 -14.60
C ARG A 130 -3.44 16.70 -14.46
N PRO A 131 -3.90 17.39 -15.53
CA PRO A 131 -4.83 18.51 -15.40
C PRO A 131 -6.22 18.10 -14.91
N ILE A 132 -6.72 16.94 -15.34
CA ILE A 132 -8.01 16.40 -14.88
C ILE A 132 -7.95 16.05 -13.40
N ARG A 133 -6.88 15.37 -12.96
CA ARG A 133 -6.69 15.02 -11.54
C ARG A 133 -6.52 16.27 -10.67
N ALA A 134 -5.86 17.31 -11.16
CA ALA A 134 -5.75 18.59 -10.46
C ALA A 134 -7.13 19.23 -10.25
N LEU A 135 -7.98 19.19 -11.27
CA LEU A 135 -9.35 19.69 -11.22
C LEU A 135 -10.23 18.89 -10.24
N ASP A 136 -10.08 17.56 -10.17
CA ASP A 136 -10.78 16.71 -9.19
C ASP A 136 -10.39 17.04 -7.74
N LEU A 137 -9.17 17.57 -7.55
CA LEU A 137 -8.63 17.94 -6.24
C LEU A 137 -8.82 19.42 -5.90
N ALA A 138 -9.54 20.18 -6.73
CA ALA A 138 -9.63 21.63 -6.62
C ALA A 138 -10.07 22.12 -5.22
N ASP A 139 -11.05 21.46 -4.58
CA ASP A 139 -11.53 21.82 -3.22
C ASP A 139 -10.50 21.56 -2.11
N ARG A 140 -9.46 20.79 -2.42
CA ARG A 140 -8.43 20.33 -1.48
C ARG A 140 -7.08 20.94 -1.80
N TRP A 141 -6.96 21.62 -2.94
CA TRP A 141 -5.71 22.00 -3.55
C TRP A 141 -4.89 22.93 -2.64
N GLN A 142 -5.53 23.93 -2.04
CA GLN A 142 -4.87 24.83 -1.09
C GLN A 142 -4.23 24.09 0.09
N ARG A 143 -4.89 23.04 0.60
CA ARG A 143 -4.36 22.21 1.69
C ARG A 143 -3.18 21.34 1.22
N LEU A 144 -3.24 20.81 0.01
CA LEU A 144 -2.11 20.08 -0.58
C LEU A 144 -0.88 20.98 -0.75
N LEU A 145 -1.07 22.20 -1.28
CA LEU A 145 0.01 23.19 -1.39
C LEU A 145 0.57 23.58 -0.01
N ALA A 146 -0.28 23.70 1.01
CA ALA A 146 0.15 24.01 2.36
C ALA A 146 0.99 22.88 2.98
N VAL A 147 0.65 21.61 2.74
CA VAL A 147 1.49 20.47 3.14
C VAL A 147 2.86 20.51 2.45
N VAL A 148 2.90 20.79 1.15
CA VAL A 148 4.17 20.93 0.41
C VAL A 148 5.02 22.06 0.99
N THR A 149 4.40 23.20 1.26
CA THR A 149 5.08 24.37 1.86
C THR A 149 5.64 24.03 3.25
N TRP A 150 4.85 23.33 4.07
CA TRP A 150 5.30 22.89 5.39
C TRP A 150 6.47 21.91 5.31
N MET A 151 6.45 20.98 4.36
CA MET A 151 7.53 20.02 4.13
C MET A 151 8.82 20.68 3.63
N GLN A 152 8.72 21.74 2.83
CA GLN A 152 9.90 22.52 2.42
C GLN A 152 10.57 23.22 3.60
N ALA A 153 9.78 23.68 4.58
CA ALA A 153 10.30 24.27 5.82
C ALA A 153 10.83 23.22 6.81
N HIS A 154 10.36 21.97 6.73
CA HIS A 154 10.73 20.88 7.64
C HIS A 154 11.14 19.62 6.85
N PRO A 155 12.26 19.66 6.10
CA PRO A 155 12.72 18.49 5.36
C PRO A 155 13.06 17.35 6.33
N ARG A 156 12.56 16.14 6.04
CA ARG A 156 12.71 14.94 6.89
C ARG A 156 12.35 15.22 8.37
N PRO A 157 11.09 15.53 8.67
CA PRO A 157 10.73 16.17 9.93
C PRO A 157 10.88 15.28 11.17
N GLY A 158 10.97 13.94 11.03
CA GLY A 158 11.14 13.03 12.17
C GLY A 158 9.95 13.03 13.12
N VAL A 159 8.75 13.34 12.62
CA VAL A 159 7.50 13.42 13.39
C VAL A 159 6.41 12.53 12.77
N TYR A 160 5.36 12.23 13.53
CA TYR A 160 4.16 11.58 12.99
C TYR A 160 3.34 12.53 12.11
N LEU A 161 2.58 11.99 11.16
CA LEU A 161 1.70 12.79 10.28
C LEU A 161 0.74 13.70 11.05
N ARG A 162 0.31 13.30 12.26
CA ARG A 162 -0.57 14.10 13.13
C ARG A 162 0.05 15.41 13.62
N GLN A 163 1.38 15.47 13.63
CA GLN A 163 2.15 16.63 14.09
C GLN A 163 2.43 17.63 12.95
N VAL A 164 1.95 17.36 11.73
CA VAL A 164 1.96 18.34 10.65
C VAL A 164 0.98 19.46 11.00
N ASP A 165 1.52 20.58 11.46
CA ASP A 165 0.74 21.72 11.95
C ASP A 165 0.32 22.65 10.80
N VAL A 166 -0.58 22.12 9.96
CA VAL A 166 -1.14 22.85 8.82
C VAL A 166 -2.65 23.00 9.01
N PRO A 167 -3.20 24.23 9.00
CA PRO A 167 -4.62 24.45 9.18
C PRO A 167 -5.49 23.65 8.21
N GLY A 168 -6.48 22.91 8.74
CA GLY A 168 -7.40 22.09 7.96
C GLY A 168 -6.81 20.78 7.41
N VAL A 169 -5.59 20.43 7.81
CA VAL A 169 -4.90 19.17 7.46
C VAL A 169 -4.79 18.30 8.72
N ASP A 170 -5.48 17.17 8.70
CA ASP A 170 -5.30 16.11 9.69
C ASP A 170 -4.54 14.91 9.06
N SER A 171 -4.20 13.90 9.88
CA SER A 171 -3.50 12.72 9.38
C SER A 171 -4.29 11.97 8.30
N LYS A 172 -5.63 11.91 8.42
CA LYS A 172 -6.48 11.22 7.43
C LYS A 172 -6.45 11.94 6.09
N PHE A 173 -6.34 13.27 6.10
CA PHE A 173 -6.15 14.05 4.89
C PHE A 173 -4.83 13.66 4.20
N ILE A 174 -3.72 13.62 4.94
CA ILE A 174 -2.43 13.25 4.36
C ILE A 174 -2.47 11.81 3.83
N GLU A 175 -2.94 10.87 4.65
CA GLU A 175 -3.11 9.44 4.31
C GLU A 175 -3.92 9.25 3.02
N ALA A 176 -5.08 9.92 2.90
CA ALA A 176 -5.93 9.81 1.71
C ALA A 176 -5.29 10.38 0.43
N HIS A 177 -4.28 11.24 0.54
CA HIS A 177 -3.63 11.91 -0.58
C HIS A 177 -2.14 11.57 -0.73
N GLN A 178 -1.62 10.56 -0.02
CA GLN A 178 -0.19 10.17 -0.07
C GLN A 178 0.33 9.95 -1.49
N GLY A 179 -0.48 9.38 -2.38
CA GLY A 179 -0.09 9.19 -3.79
C GLY A 179 0.10 10.51 -4.54
N VAL A 180 -0.78 11.50 -4.33
CA VAL A 180 -0.65 12.83 -4.94
C VAL A 180 0.49 13.59 -4.28
N LEU A 181 0.50 13.65 -2.96
CA LEU A 181 1.52 14.33 -2.18
C LEU A 181 2.91 13.78 -2.50
N GLY A 182 3.06 12.47 -2.71
CA GLY A 182 4.32 11.88 -3.15
C GLY A 182 4.82 12.48 -4.46
N GLU A 183 3.97 12.56 -5.48
CA GLU A 183 4.33 13.17 -6.76
C GLU A 183 4.62 14.68 -6.64
N LEU A 184 3.93 15.40 -5.77
CA LEU A 184 4.15 16.84 -5.56
C LEU A 184 5.46 17.08 -4.79
N LEU A 185 5.71 16.32 -3.73
CA LEU A 185 6.92 16.43 -2.91
C LEU A 185 8.16 16.02 -3.70
N ASP A 186 8.06 15.03 -4.59
CA ASP A 186 9.14 14.65 -5.51
C ASP A 186 9.59 15.81 -6.42
N LEU A 187 8.68 16.74 -6.76
CA LEU A 187 8.99 17.93 -7.56
C LEU A 187 9.44 19.13 -6.70
N ALA A 188 8.97 19.21 -5.46
CA ALA A 188 9.08 20.39 -4.62
C ALA A 188 10.23 20.33 -3.60
N LEU A 189 10.71 19.13 -3.26
CA LEU A 189 11.78 18.93 -2.29
C LEU A 189 13.12 18.65 -2.98
N PRO A 190 14.25 19.03 -2.35
CA PRO A 190 15.58 18.67 -2.82
C PRO A 190 15.82 17.16 -2.70
N ALA A 191 16.71 16.62 -3.52
CA ALA A 191 16.93 15.17 -3.63
C ALA A 191 17.38 14.52 -2.31
N GLU A 192 18.09 15.27 -1.47
CA GLU A 192 18.63 14.84 -0.18
C GLU A 192 17.53 14.67 0.87
N ALA A 193 16.39 15.34 0.69
CA ALA A 193 15.24 15.23 1.58
C ALA A 193 14.34 14.02 1.23
N ILE A 194 14.64 13.27 0.17
CA ILE A 194 13.82 12.16 -0.33
C ILE A 194 14.62 10.86 -0.30
N GLU A 195 14.09 9.86 0.40
CA GLU A 195 14.68 8.51 0.39
C GLU A 195 14.25 7.73 -0.85
N ARG A 196 15.15 7.60 -1.83
CA ARG A 196 14.82 7.08 -3.18
C ARG A 196 14.41 5.61 -3.22
N ASP A 197 14.95 4.80 -2.31
CA ASP A 197 14.65 3.37 -2.24
C ASP A 197 13.25 3.11 -1.66
N ALA A 198 12.70 4.08 -0.92
CA ALA A 198 11.36 4.02 -0.38
C ALA A 198 10.35 4.39 -1.48
N THR A 199 9.65 3.38 -2.03
CA THR A 199 8.72 3.54 -3.16
C THR A 199 7.29 3.15 -2.79
N GLY A 200 6.33 3.80 -3.46
CA GLY A 200 4.90 3.57 -3.26
C GLY A 200 4.33 4.23 -2.02
N VAL A 201 3.00 4.12 -1.87
CA VAL A 201 2.23 4.75 -0.79
C VAL A 201 2.57 4.14 0.57
N ALA A 202 2.79 2.82 0.62
CA ALA A 202 3.13 2.11 1.85
C ALA A 202 4.44 2.59 2.51
N GLN A 203 5.35 3.17 1.72
CA GLN A 203 6.63 3.70 2.21
C GLN A 203 6.66 5.23 2.23
N PHE A 204 5.51 5.91 2.15
CA PHE A 204 5.42 7.37 2.12
C PHE A 204 6.11 8.03 3.33
N THR A 205 5.87 7.50 4.52
CA THR A 205 6.44 7.98 5.79
C THR A 205 7.96 7.93 5.75
N ARG A 206 8.54 6.75 5.50
CA ARG A 206 9.98 6.55 5.28
C ARG A 206 10.54 7.48 4.21
N ARG A 207 9.89 7.52 3.03
CA ARG A 207 10.33 8.30 1.87
C ARG A 207 10.54 9.78 2.19
N PHE A 208 9.63 10.36 2.97
CA PHE A 208 9.65 11.79 3.30
C PHE A 208 10.09 12.08 4.75
N GLY A 209 10.61 11.08 5.47
CA GLY A 209 11.18 11.23 6.81
C GLY A 209 10.16 11.48 7.93
N PHE A 210 8.92 11.00 7.78
CA PHE A 210 7.97 10.89 8.88
C PHE A 210 8.21 9.62 9.69
N LEU A 211 7.75 9.63 10.95
CA LEU A 211 7.73 8.44 11.80
C LEU A 211 6.57 7.51 11.45
N ASP A 212 6.88 6.22 11.34
CA ASP A 212 5.89 5.14 11.34
C ASP A 212 5.48 4.75 12.75
N LYS A 213 4.32 4.10 12.86
CA LYS A 213 3.87 3.52 14.12
C LYS A 213 4.95 2.52 14.60
N PRO A 214 5.41 2.61 15.85
CA PRO A 214 6.43 1.70 16.35
C PRO A 214 5.89 0.27 16.38
N VAL A 215 6.72 -0.68 15.96
CA VAL A 215 6.45 -2.11 16.15
C VAL A 215 6.35 -2.39 17.64
N ARG A 216 5.33 -3.16 18.04
CA ARG A 216 5.07 -3.48 19.43
C ARG A 216 5.37 -4.94 19.71
N ILE A 217 5.96 -5.19 20.86
CA ILE A 217 6.31 -6.51 21.36
C ILE A 217 5.49 -6.74 22.61
N ARG A 218 4.60 -7.74 22.55
CA ARG A 218 3.77 -8.16 23.67
C ARG A 218 4.39 -9.39 24.32
N PHE A 219 4.53 -9.33 25.64
CA PHE A 219 5.09 -10.42 26.42
C PHE A 219 4.40 -10.48 27.79
N ARG A 220 4.49 -11.63 28.46
CA ARG A 220 3.94 -11.83 29.80
C ARG A 220 5.00 -12.42 30.71
N LEU A 221 5.07 -11.92 31.93
CA LEU A 221 5.90 -12.53 32.96
C LEU A 221 5.34 -13.91 33.31
N LEU A 222 6.20 -14.91 33.50
CA LEU A 222 5.76 -16.24 33.94
C LEU A 222 6.21 -16.56 35.36
N ASP A 223 7.00 -15.69 35.98
CA ASP A 223 7.50 -15.84 37.34
C ASP A 223 7.19 -14.60 38.17
N ALA A 224 6.44 -14.79 39.26
CA ALA A 224 6.00 -13.72 40.15
C ALA A 224 7.15 -13.14 40.99
N THR A 225 8.32 -13.77 41.01
CA THR A 225 9.52 -13.26 41.68
C THR A 225 10.30 -12.26 40.83
N LEU A 226 9.98 -12.13 39.54
CA LEU A 226 10.63 -11.17 38.65
C LEU A 226 10.21 -9.73 38.99
N PRO A 227 11.10 -8.75 38.79
CA PRO A 227 10.73 -7.33 38.87
C PRO A 227 9.58 -7.03 37.90
N SER A 228 8.52 -6.41 38.44
CA SER A 228 7.32 -6.02 37.70
C SER A 228 7.08 -4.52 37.84
N LEU A 229 6.16 -3.98 37.04
CA LEU A 229 5.75 -2.58 37.13
C LEU A 229 5.04 -2.31 38.47
N PRO A 230 5.31 -1.18 39.14
CA PRO A 230 4.59 -0.82 40.37
C PRO A 230 3.08 -0.84 40.18
N GLY A 231 2.36 -1.53 41.07
CA GLY A 231 0.89 -1.70 41.02
C GLY A 231 0.40 -2.88 40.19
N CYS A 232 1.26 -3.56 39.42
CA CYS A 232 0.91 -4.79 38.72
C CYS A 232 1.09 -6.02 39.63
N ALA A 233 0.00 -6.45 40.28
CA ALA A 233 -0.02 -7.71 41.02
C ALA A 233 -0.08 -8.92 40.06
N GLY A 234 0.70 -9.96 40.34
CA GLY A 234 0.69 -11.22 39.58
C GLY A 234 1.63 -11.22 38.37
N LEU A 235 1.18 -11.85 37.28
CA LEU A 235 1.93 -12.11 36.05
C LEU A 235 1.42 -11.22 34.90
N PRO A 236 1.84 -9.95 34.83
CA PRO A 236 1.27 -8.98 33.90
C PRO A 236 1.57 -9.31 32.45
N ASP A 237 0.57 -9.06 31.60
CA ASP A 237 0.67 -8.97 30.15
C ASP A 237 1.05 -7.55 29.75
N ILE A 238 2.22 -7.39 29.14
CA ILE A 238 2.88 -6.11 28.88
C ILE A 238 3.13 -5.98 27.38
N THR A 239 2.82 -4.81 26.82
CA THR A 239 3.21 -4.46 25.45
C THR A 239 4.11 -3.24 25.46
N LEU A 240 5.29 -3.35 24.84
CA LEU A 240 6.26 -2.26 24.68
C LEU A 240 6.52 -2.02 23.20
N ASP A 241 7.02 -0.84 22.83
CA ASP A 241 7.68 -0.68 21.54
C ASP A 241 8.99 -1.49 21.51
N ALA A 242 9.46 -1.81 20.30
CA ALA A 242 10.65 -2.64 20.10
C ALA A 242 11.92 -2.06 20.75
N ALA A 243 12.09 -0.73 20.77
CA ALA A 243 13.27 -0.10 21.36
C ALA A 243 13.25 -0.23 22.89
N SER A 244 12.11 0.05 23.52
CA SER A 244 11.90 -0.15 24.95
C SER A 244 12.10 -1.61 25.37
N PHE A 245 11.58 -2.56 24.59
CA PHE A 245 11.79 -4.00 24.84
C PHE A 245 13.26 -4.41 24.72
N ALA A 246 13.98 -3.89 23.72
CA ALA A 246 15.40 -4.16 23.54
C ALA A 246 16.27 -3.64 24.68
N ALA A 247 15.85 -2.55 25.33
CA ALA A 247 16.54 -1.95 26.48
C ALA A 247 16.21 -2.64 27.83
N LEU A 248 15.29 -3.62 27.86
CA LEU A 248 14.90 -4.27 29.12
C LEU A 248 16.06 -4.98 29.80
N ALA A 249 16.18 -4.76 31.11
CA ALA A 249 17.08 -5.48 31.99
C ALA A 249 16.28 -6.39 32.93
N LEU A 250 15.82 -7.53 32.40
CA LEU A 250 15.11 -8.54 33.19
C LEU A 250 16.06 -9.68 33.60
N PRO A 251 16.01 -10.16 34.86
CA PRO A 251 16.80 -11.30 35.33
C PRO A 251 16.17 -12.64 34.89
N VAL A 252 15.84 -12.75 33.61
CA VAL A 252 15.21 -13.94 33.02
C VAL A 252 16.27 -14.86 32.42
N ARG A 253 16.02 -16.17 32.53
CA ARG A 253 16.88 -17.21 31.95
C ARG A 253 16.22 -17.91 30.78
N ARG A 254 14.88 -17.94 30.73
CA ARG A 254 14.10 -18.65 29.71
C ARG A 254 13.12 -17.70 29.03
N VAL A 255 13.00 -17.82 27.72
CA VAL A 255 12.06 -17.05 26.92
C VAL A 255 11.32 -18.02 26.02
N PHE A 256 10.00 -18.07 26.18
CA PHE A 256 9.13 -18.82 25.29
C PHE A 256 8.54 -17.88 24.24
N ILE A 257 8.41 -18.33 23.00
CA ILE A 257 7.81 -17.57 21.90
C ILE A 257 6.69 -18.42 21.32
N THR A 258 5.50 -17.86 21.21
CA THR A 258 4.30 -18.54 20.68
C THR A 258 3.48 -17.62 19.78
N GLU A 259 2.89 -18.18 18.73
CA GLU A 259 2.12 -17.43 17.73
C GLU A 259 0.60 -17.42 18.00
N ASN A 260 0.10 -18.30 18.87
CA ASN A 260 -1.32 -18.37 19.22
C ASN A 260 -1.61 -17.52 20.47
N GLU A 261 -2.53 -16.56 20.35
CA GLU A 261 -2.85 -15.62 21.43
C GLU A 261 -3.46 -16.32 22.66
N THR A 262 -4.33 -17.31 22.45
CA THR A 262 -4.92 -18.09 23.55
C THR A 262 -3.85 -18.86 24.30
N ASN A 263 -2.89 -19.48 23.60
CA ASN A 263 -1.76 -20.16 24.21
C ASN A 263 -0.83 -19.19 24.95
N PHE A 264 -0.59 -18.00 24.41
CA PHE A 264 0.13 -16.94 25.11
C PHE A 264 -0.53 -16.57 26.45
N LEU A 265 -1.86 -16.41 26.46
CA LEU A 265 -2.66 -16.08 27.64
C LEU A 265 -2.80 -17.25 28.62
N ALA A 266 -2.85 -18.49 28.14
CA ALA A 266 -2.99 -19.68 28.98
C ALA A 266 -1.64 -20.28 29.43
N PHE A 267 -0.51 -19.77 28.90
CA PHE A 267 0.82 -20.32 29.17
C PHE A 267 1.09 -20.48 30.69
N PRO A 268 1.49 -21.67 31.18
CA PRO A 268 1.68 -21.89 32.60
C PRO A 268 2.81 -21.04 33.21
N PRO A 269 2.73 -20.72 34.52
CA PRO A 269 3.85 -20.10 35.24
C PRO A 269 5.13 -20.94 35.13
N ALA A 270 6.27 -20.27 35.02
CA ALA A 270 7.58 -20.89 34.87
C ALA A 270 8.67 -19.99 35.45
N ALA A 271 9.53 -20.56 36.31
CA ALA A 271 10.58 -19.80 37.01
C ALA A 271 11.58 -19.11 36.06
N SER A 272 11.95 -17.88 36.41
CA SER A 272 12.87 -17.00 35.68
C SER A 272 12.54 -16.92 34.18
N ALA A 273 11.26 -16.88 33.82
CA ALA A 273 10.80 -16.94 32.44
C ALA A 273 9.79 -15.86 32.06
N ILE A 274 9.73 -15.61 30.76
CA ILE A 274 8.66 -14.85 30.10
C ILE A 274 8.16 -15.63 28.89
N VAL A 275 6.96 -15.29 28.43
CA VAL A 275 6.45 -15.69 27.11
C VAL A 275 6.26 -14.46 26.25
N ILE A 276 6.65 -14.52 24.98
CA ILE A 276 6.49 -13.48 23.96
C ILE A 276 5.42 -13.94 22.98
N PHE A 277 4.50 -13.04 22.66
CA PHE A 277 3.51 -13.26 21.61
C PHE A 277 4.10 -12.90 20.24
N GLY A 278 4.38 -13.92 19.44
CA GLY A 278 4.87 -13.83 18.06
C GLY A 278 3.77 -13.40 17.09
N ALA A 279 3.31 -12.15 17.20
CA ALA A 279 2.16 -11.64 16.46
C ALA A 279 2.46 -11.25 14.99
N GLY A 280 3.38 -11.93 14.31
CA GLY A 280 3.64 -11.74 12.87
C GLY A 280 4.36 -10.43 12.48
N TYR A 281 4.91 -9.66 13.41
CA TYR A 281 5.67 -8.42 13.10
C TYR A 281 7.06 -8.65 12.49
N GLY A 282 7.40 -9.90 12.20
CA GLY A 282 8.75 -10.30 11.78
C GLY A 282 9.75 -10.34 12.94
N TRP A 283 10.76 -11.21 12.82
CA TRP A 283 11.79 -11.41 13.85
C TRP A 283 12.76 -10.23 13.97
N GLU A 284 12.78 -9.34 12.97
CA GLU A 284 13.60 -8.13 12.94
C GLU A 284 13.33 -7.20 14.13
N ALA A 285 12.09 -7.17 14.63
CA ALA A 285 11.73 -6.35 15.80
C ALA A 285 12.38 -6.85 17.10
N LEU A 286 12.66 -8.16 17.19
CA LEU A 286 13.33 -8.75 18.35
C LEU A 286 14.86 -8.68 18.24
N ALA A 287 15.41 -8.60 17.02
CA ALA A 287 16.86 -8.65 16.79
C ALA A 287 17.68 -7.62 17.60
N PRO A 288 17.22 -6.36 17.82
CA PRO A 288 17.92 -5.40 18.67
C PRO A 288 17.99 -5.78 20.16
N ALA A 289 17.11 -6.67 20.63
CA ALA A 289 17.07 -7.12 22.02
C ALA A 289 18.20 -8.14 22.31
N ALA A 290 19.45 -7.65 22.33
CA ALA A 290 20.65 -8.48 22.50
C ALA A 290 20.63 -9.32 23.80
N TRP A 291 19.88 -8.90 24.82
CA TRP A 291 19.71 -9.67 26.05
C TRP A 291 19.04 -11.02 25.82
N LEU A 292 18.26 -11.21 24.75
CA LEU A 292 17.69 -12.51 24.39
C LEU A 292 18.78 -13.55 24.10
N GLN A 293 19.92 -13.15 23.52
CA GLN A 293 21.02 -14.09 23.20
C GLN A 293 21.64 -14.76 24.44
N ARG A 294 21.42 -14.18 25.64
CA ARG A 294 21.90 -14.76 26.92
C ARG A 294 20.88 -15.70 27.58
N CYS A 295 19.69 -15.80 27.02
CA CYS A 295 18.59 -16.61 27.52
C CYS A 295 18.46 -17.90 26.71
N GLN A 296 17.85 -18.91 27.31
CA GLN A 296 17.37 -20.10 26.61
C GLN A 296 16.06 -19.76 25.90
N LEU A 297 16.12 -19.65 24.58
CA LEU A 297 14.95 -19.35 23.76
C LEU A 297 14.28 -20.64 23.30
N HIS A 298 12.96 -20.68 23.48
CA HIS A 298 12.10 -21.78 23.10
C HIS A 298 11.01 -21.27 22.17
N TYR A 299 10.94 -21.80 20.96
CA TYR A 299 9.90 -21.47 19.99
C TYR A 299 8.85 -22.58 19.93
N TRP A 300 7.59 -22.21 20.05
CA TRP A 300 6.46 -23.13 19.94
C TRP A 300 5.45 -22.60 18.90
N GLY A 301 5.50 -23.20 17.71
CA GLY A 301 4.52 -23.02 16.65
C GLY A 301 3.75 -24.31 16.37
N ASP A 302 2.96 -24.28 15.30
CA ASP A 302 2.27 -25.46 14.78
C ASP A 302 3.27 -26.53 14.29
N ILE A 303 2.92 -27.81 14.43
CA ILE A 303 3.68 -28.89 13.78
C ILE A 303 3.14 -29.07 12.37
N ASP A 304 3.59 -28.19 11.48
CA ASP A 304 3.35 -28.21 10.04
C ASP A 304 4.54 -27.62 9.27
N THR A 305 4.43 -27.53 7.95
CA THR A 305 5.51 -27.01 7.12
C THR A 305 5.79 -25.52 7.30
N HIS A 306 4.81 -24.71 7.72
CA HIS A 306 4.99 -23.29 8.00
C HIS A 306 5.67 -23.08 9.36
N GLY A 307 5.24 -23.80 10.39
CA GLY A 307 5.82 -23.69 11.73
C GLY A 307 7.33 -23.93 11.75
N PHE A 308 7.80 -24.93 10.99
CA PHE A 308 9.25 -25.17 10.82
C PHE A 308 9.94 -24.11 9.96
N ALA A 309 9.28 -23.56 8.93
CA ALA A 309 9.84 -22.46 8.14
C ALA A 309 10.01 -21.19 8.98
N ILE A 310 9.06 -20.92 9.87
CA ILE A 310 9.10 -19.81 10.82
C ILE A 310 10.24 -20.00 11.83
N LEU A 311 10.43 -21.22 12.35
CA LEU A 311 11.56 -21.56 13.21
C LEU A 311 12.91 -21.36 12.49
N ASP A 312 13.03 -21.80 11.25
CA ASP A 312 14.24 -21.57 10.43
C ASP A 312 14.53 -20.08 10.26
N GLN A 313 13.50 -19.27 9.98
CA GLN A 313 13.62 -17.82 9.88
C GLN A 313 14.03 -17.18 11.22
N LEU A 314 13.47 -17.63 12.35
CA LEU A 314 13.83 -17.16 13.68
C LEU A 314 15.30 -17.46 14.00
N ARG A 315 15.79 -18.65 13.62
CA ARG A 315 17.19 -19.06 13.80
C ARG A 315 18.20 -18.28 12.96
N SER A 316 17.77 -17.60 11.91
CA SER A 316 18.64 -16.64 11.20
C SER A 316 19.05 -15.45 12.07
N HIS A 317 18.24 -15.10 13.08
CA HIS A 317 18.52 -14.03 14.05
C HIS A 317 19.04 -14.57 15.38
N PHE A 318 18.50 -15.71 15.83
CA PHE A 318 18.84 -16.33 17.11
C PHE A 318 19.21 -17.82 16.91
N PRO A 319 20.47 -18.13 16.54
CA PRO A 319 20.88 -19.50 16.19
C PRO A 319 20.66 -20.53 17.31
N GLY A 320 20.66 -20.09 18.58
CA GLY A 320 20.48 -20.95 19.76
C GLY A 320 19.03 -21.29 20.12
N VAL A 321 18.03 -20.88 19.35
CA VAL A 321 16.62 -21.17 19.63
C VAL A 321 16.34 -22.67 19.51
N ALA A 322 15.76 -23.25 20.55
CA ALA A 322 15.25 -24.62 20.53
C ALA A 322 13.77 -24.62 20.15
N SER A 323 13.34 -25.62 19.37
CA SER A 323 11.90 -25.91 19.25
C SER A 323 11.35 -26.44 20.58
N PHE A 324 10.08 -26.15 20.87
CA PHE A 324 9.38 -26.61 22.05
C PHE A 324 8.04 -27.21 21.63
N LEU A 325 7.78 -28.45 22.04
CA LEU A 325 6.58 -29.22 21.66
C LEU A 325 6.36 -29.41 20.15
N MET A 326 7.43 -29.27 19.35
CA MET A 326 7.40 -29.50 17.90
C MET A 326 8.15 -30.80 17.51
N ASP A 327 8.37 -31.67 18.48
CA ASP A 327 9.07 -32.93 18.29
C ASP A 327 8.12 -34.06 17.81
N ARG A 328 8.72 -35.14 17.30
CA ARG A 328 7.99 -36.30 16.78
C ARG A 328 7.11 -36.97 17.82
N GLU A 329 7.56 -37.03 19.08
CA GLU A 329 6.79 -37.65 20.16
C GLU A 329 5.49 -36.86 20.40
N THR A 330 5.59 -35.54 20.49
CA THR A 330 4.43 -34.64 20.61
C THR A 330 3.48 -34.81 19.43
N LEU A 331 4.01 -34.84 18.20
CA LEU A 331 3.21 -35.05 16.99
C LEU A 331 2.41 -36.35 17.04
N LEU A 332 3.07 -37.47 17.39
CA LEU A 332 2.44 -38.79 17.38
C LEU A 332 1.50 -39.00 18.57
N ALA A 333 1.76 -38.39 19.72
CA ALA A 333 0.88 -38.44 20.88
C ALA A 333 -0.49 -37.80 20.62
N HIS A 334 -0.57 -36.86 19.66
CA HIS A 334 -1.78 -36.09 19.35
C HIS A 334 -2.40 -36.46 17.98
N ARG A 335 -2.20 -37.70 17.52
CA ARG A 335 -2.75 -38.21 16.25
C ARG A 335 -4.24 -37.91 16.02
N LEU A 336 -5.05 -38.01 17.07
CA LEU A 336 -6.50 -37.76 16.98
C LEU A 336 -6.87 -36.29 16.73
N HIS A 337 -5.92 -35.36 16.87
CA HIS A 337 -6.15 -33.93 16.68
C HIS A 337 -5.54 -33.38 15.39
N TRP A 338 -4.92 -34.23 14.58
CA TRP A 338 -4.34 -33.83 13.29
C TRP A 338 -5.42 -33.24 12.36
N GLY A 339 -5.03 -32.18 11.66
CA GLY A 339 -5.80 -31.54 10.61
C GLY A 339 -5.01 -31.48 9.30
N GLU A 340 -5.42 -30.56 8.44
CA GLU A 340 -4.79 -30.34 7.14
C GLU A 340 -4.31 -28.89 6.99
N ASP A 341 -3.10 -28.70 6.49
CA ASP A 341 -2.56 -27.42 6.04
C ASP A 341 -3.08 -27.12 4.61
N PRO A 342 -3.85 -26.03 4.39
CA PRO A 342 -4.39 -25.74 3.07
C PRO A 342 -3.32 -25.34 2.05
N LYS A 343 -2.15 -24.87 2.47
CA LYS A 343 -1.11 -24.31 1.60
C LYS A 343 0.29 -24.67 2.11
N PRO A 344 0.68 -25.95 2.07
CA PRO A 344 1.97 -26.37 2.60
C PRO A 344 3.13 -25.75 1.83
N VAL A 345 4.19 -25.47 2.56
CA VAL A 345 5.45 -24.96 2.03
C VAL A 345 6.44 -26.12 1.90
N ARG A 346 7.25 -26.12 0.83
CA ARG A 346 8.11 -27.26 0.50
C ARG A 346 9.53 -26.87 0.08
N HIS A 347 10.06 -25.78 0.60
CA HIS A 347 11.47 -25.44 0.38
C HIS A 347 12.36 -26.13 1.42
N ASP A 348 13.67 -26.13 1.19
CA ASP A 348 14.64 -26.72 2.10
C ASP A 348 14.96 -25.75 3.24
N LEU A 349 14.94 -26.26 4.47
CA LEU A 349 15.15 -25.50 5.71
C LEU A 349 16.52 -25.85 6.29
N ALA A 350 17.50 -24.98 6.06
CA ALA A 350 18.92 -25.27 6.31
C ALA A 350 19.33 -25.17 7.79
N ARG A 351 18.49 -24.57 8.66
CA ARG A 351 18.82 -24.29 10.07
C ARG A 351 18.06 -25.19 11.04
N LEU A 352 17.38 -26.22 10.57
CA LEU A 352 16.74 -27.23 11.43
C LEU A 352 17.78 -28.18 12.04
N THR A 353 17.52 -28.69 13.25
CA THR A 353 18.32 -29.80 13.78
C THR A 353 17.99 -31.10 13.04
N PRO A 354 18.83 -32.15 13.12
CA PRO A 354 18.52 -33.44 12.50
C PRO A 354 17.16 -34.02 12.93
N GLU A 355 16.78 -33.87 14.20
CA GLU A 355 15.52 -34.35 14.75
C GLU A 355 14.32 -33.57 14.19
N GLU A 356 14.44 -32.26 14.10
CA GLU A 356 13.41 -31.38 13.54
C GLU A 356 13.27 -31.58 12.03
N ALA A 357 14.40 -31.71 11.30
CA ALA A 357 14.41 -32.00 9.88
C ALA A 357 13.73 -33.34 9.57
N ALA A 358 13.90 -34.35 10.43
CA ALA A 358 13.20 -35.63 10.28
C ALA A 358 11.67 -35.47 10.40
N VAL A 359 11.18 -34.66 11.35
CA VAL A 359 9.75 -34.34 11.47
C VAL A 359 9.27 -33.54 10.26
N TYR A 360 10.03 -32.52 9.86
CA TYR A 360 9.71 -31.70 8.68
C TYR A 360 9.64 -32.54 7.40
N ASP A 361 10.52 -33.51 7.21
CA ASP A 361 10.47 -34.45 6.07
C ASP A 361 9.24 -35.36 6.13
N GLU A 362 8.86 -35.86 7.31
CA GLU A 362 7.62 -36.63 7.49
C GLU A 362 6.39 -35.81 7.04
N LEU A 363 6.36 -34.51 7.34
CA LEU A 363 5.31 -33.56 6.93
C LEU A 363 5.38 -33.24 5.42
N LYS A 364 6.55 -32.81 4.93
CA LYS A 364 6.81 -32.38 3.54
C LYS A 364 6.46 -33.48 2.54
N PHE A 365 6.77 -34.74 2.87
CA PHE A 365 6.51 -35.90 2.01
C PHE A 365 5.20 -36.64 2.33
N ASN A 366 4.35 -36.10 3.21
CA ASN A 366 3.05 -36.68 3.58
C ASN A 366 3.15 -38.13 4.08
N ARG A 367 4.16 -38.46 4.89
CA ARG A 367 4.44 -39.85 5.30
C ARG A 367 3.37 -40.47 6.19
N HIS A 368 2.59 -39.64 6.90
CA HIS A 368 1.49 -40.09 7.76
C HIS A 368 0.11 -39.81 7.16
N GLN A 369 -0.12 -38.59 6.66
CA GLN A 369 -1.32 -38.22 5.91
C GLN A 369 -1.04 -37.02 4.98
N PRO A 370 -1.86 -36.78 3.95
CA PRO A 370 -1.75 -35.60 3.11
C PRO A 370 -1.88 -34.30 3.91
N ARG A 371 -0.94 -33.37 3.71
CA ARG A 371 -0.95 -32.01 4.28
C ARG A 371 -1.09 -32.01 5.79
N LEU A 372 -0.48 -32.98 6.48
CA LEU A 372 -0.58 -33.09 7.94
C LEU A 372 -0.26 -31.76 8.62
N ARG A 373 -1.13 -31.34 9.54
CA ARG A 373 -0.91 -30.22 10.45
C ARG A 373 -1.40 -30.57 11.85
N LEU A 374 -0.59 -30.32 12.87
CA LEU A 374 -1.06 -30.26 14.25
C LEU A 374 -0.96 -28.80 14.72
N GLU A 375 -2.12 -28.17 14.87
CA GLU A 375 -2.22 -26.80 15.39
C GLU A 375 -1.74 -26.75 16.85
N GLN A 376 -1.04 -25.70 17.20
CA GLN A 376 -0.42 -25.47 18.51
C GLN A 376 -1.44 -25.60 19.65
N GLU A 377 -2.64 -25.05 19.47
CA GLU A 377 -3.75 -25.09 20.43
C GLU A 377 -4.39 -26.47 20.62
N ARG A 378 -4.07 -27.44 19.76
CA ARG A 378 -4.57 -28.81 19.85
C ARG A 378 -3.63 -29.75 20.62
N VAL A 379 -2.44 -29.27 20.99
CA VAL A 379 -1.58 -29.98 21.94
C VAL A 379 -2.24 -29.89 23.31
N GLY A 380 -2.41 -31.04 23.97
CA GLY A 380 -3.11 -31.12 25.25
C GLY A 380 -2.43 -30.26 26.33
N PHE A 381 -3.22 -29.52 27.10
CA PHE A 381 -2.67 -28.61 28.11
C PHE A 381 -1.85 -29.34 29.19
N GLY A 382 -2.23 -30.57 29.56
CA GLY A 382 -1.44 -31.41 30.47
C GLY A 382 -0.05 -31.72 29.91
N TRP A 383 0.05 -32.02 28.61
CA TRP A 383 1.32 -32.26 27.93
C TRP A 383 2.25 -31.05 28.00
N LEU A 384 1.70 -29.84 27.81
CA LEU A 384 2.44 -28.59 27.99
C LEU A 384 2.99 -28.45 29.42
N CYS A 385 2.14 -28.67 30.44
CA CYS A 385 2.56 -28.60 31.84
C CYS A 385 3.66 -29.60 32.18
N ASP A 386 3.52 -30.85 31.74
CA ASP A 386 4.50 -31.91 32.00
C ASP A 386 5.85 -31.60 31.35
N ARG A 387 5.85 -31.15 30.08
CA ARG A 387 7.08 -30.78 29.36
C ARG A 387 7.75 -29.54 29.94
N LEU A 388 6.97 -28.56 30.43
CA LEU A 388 7.52 -27.41 31.15
C LEU A 388 8.17 -27.80 32.47
N ALA A 389 7.59 -28.76 33.20
CA ALA A 389 8.15 -29.26 34.45
C ALA A 389 9.45 -30.05 34.25
N CYS A 390 9.55 -30.81 33.15
CA CYS A 390 10.73 -31.59 32.79
C CYS A 390 11.84 -30.77 32.11
N ALA A 391 11.57 -29.53 31.68
CA ALA A 391 12.58 -28.67 31.06
C ALA A 391 13.66 -28.30 32.09
N PRO A 392 14.93 -28.70 31.88
CA PRO A 392 15.97 -28.54 32.89
C PRO A 392 16.17 -27.06 33.24
N SER A 393 16.04 -26.73 34.53
CA SER A 393 16.45 -25.45 35.10
C SER A 393 17.97 -25.39 35.12
N GLY A 394 18.57 -25.03 33.98
CA GLY A 394 20.02 -25.01 33.80
C GLY A 394 20.75 -24.15 34.84
N VAL A 395 21.21 -24.78 35.93
CA VAL A 395 22.27 -24.26 36.80
C VAL A 395 23.55 -24.93 36.34
N ARG A 396 24.24 -24.33 35.37
CA ARG A 396 25.69 -24.50 35.28
C ARG A 396 26.31 -23.40 36.11
N SER A 397 26.67 -23.73 37.35
CA SER A 397 27.57 -22.91 38.16
C SER A 397 28.88 -22.75 37.39
N VAL A 398 29.18 -21.53 36.94
CA VAL A 398 30.52 -21.16 36.51
C VAL A 398 31.37 -21.17 37.79
N PRO A 399 32.45 -21.98 37.88
CA PRO A 399 33.33 -21.93 39.05
C PRO A 399 34.04 -20.57 39.06
N PRO A 400 34.32 -20.00 40.25
CA PRO A 400 35.01 -18.72 40.33
C PRO A 400 36.40 -18.84 39.69
N PRO A 401 36.92 -17.75 39.08
CA PRO A 401 38.28 -17.76 38.58
C PRO A 401 39.22 -18.02 39.76
N CYS A 402 40.07 -19.04 39.63
CA CYS A 402 41.20 -19.23 40.55
C CYS A 402 42.04 -17.95 40.56
N SER A 403 42.29 -17.48 41.78
CA SER A 403 43.11 -16.32 42.16
C SER A 403 44.51 -16.34 41.57
#